data_AF-T1GKE5-F1
#
_entry.id   AF-T1GKE5-F1
#
_cell.length_a   1.000
_cell.length_b   1.000
_cell.length_c   1.000
_cell.angle_alpha   90.00
_cell.angle_beta   90.00
_cell.angle_gamma   90.00
#
_symmetry.space_group_name_H-M   'P 1'
#
loop_
_entity.id
_entity.type
_entity.pdbx_description
1 polymer ?
#
loop_
_entity_poly.entity_id
_entity_poly.type
_entity_poly.pdbx_seq_one_letter_code
_entity_poly.pdbx_strand_id
1 'polypeptide(L)'
;MRKVYFINFLILSCLVNEIYSITMDQFMKSLDMMRNGCTVKFPKVPVEDLDKFRSGVLPDNITKDFKCYTKCVAQLGGVLTKKGEISVQKSLAQMLIIIPKEMHETTGAAINACSEKNL
;
A
#
# COMPACT_ATOMS: atom_id res chain seq x y z
N MET A 1 -42.07 20.89 -1.21
CA MET A 1 -41.64 19.59 -1.81
C MET A 1 -40.13 19.51 -2.09
N ARG A 2 -39.48 20.49 -2.72
CA ARG A 2 -38.03 20.46 -3.05
C ARG A 2 -37.07 20.34 -1.83
N LYS A 3 -37.43 20.96 -0.69
CA LYS A 3 -36.64 20.88 0.57
C LYS A 3 -36.70 19.49 1.23
N VAL A 4 -37.81 18.75 1.08
CA VAL A 4 -37.99 17.42 1.69
C VAL A 4 -37.11 16.38 0.99
N TYR A 5 -36.97 16.46 -0.33
CA TYR A 5 -36.04 15.62 -1.10
C TYR A 5 -34.57 15.93 -0.77
N PHE A 6 -34.23 17.21 -0.53
CA PHE A 6 -32.88 17.61 -0.15
C PHE A 6 -32.48 17.09 1.23
N ILE A 7 -33.41 17.13 2.19
CA ILE A 7 -33.21 16.58 3.54
C ILE A 7 -33.10 15.05 3.50
N ASN A 8 -33.96 14.37 2.73
CA ASN A 8 -33.87 12.91 2.57
C ASN A 8 -32.58 12.46 1.86
N PHE A 9 -32.09 13.22 0.87
CA PHE A 9 -30.81 12.93 0.20
C PHE A 9 -29.60 13.14 1.12
N LEU A 10 -29.61 14.19 1.95
CA LEU A 10 -28.58 14.43 2.97
C LEU A 10 -28.55 13.33 4.03
N ILE A 11 -29.71 12.91 4.54
CA ILE A 11 -29.81 11.82 5.52
C ILE A 11 -29.32 10.48 4.93
N LEU A 12 -29.65 10.20 3.66
CA LEU A 12 -29.18 9.00 2.98
C LEU A 12 -27.64 8.99 2.81
N SER A 13 -27.02 10.14 2.55
CA SER A 13 -25.55 10.26 2.42
C SER A 13 -24.79 10.08 3.74
N CYS A 14 -25.43 10.38 4.88
CA CYS A 14 -24.82 10.21 6.20
C CYS A 14 -24.77 8.73 6.65
N LEU A 15 -25.75 7.91 6.24
CA LEU A 15 -25.87 6.51 6.65
C LEU A 15 -24.94 5.53 5.91
N VAL A 16 -24.26 5.98 4.84
CA VAL A 16 -23.37 5.11 4.02
C VAL A 16 -21.90 5.16 4.45
N ASN A 17 -21.56 5.91 5.51
CA ASN A 17 -20.16 6.24 5.81
C ASN A 17 -19.34 5.13 6.51
N GLU A 18 -19.91 3.96 6.83
CA GLU A 18 -19.18 2.94 7.61
C GLU A 18 -18.83 1.63 6.87
N ILE A 19 -18.88 1.56 5.53
CA ILE A 19 -18.68 0.27 4.81
C ILE A 19 -17.44 0.23 3.89
N TYR A 20 -16.71 1.32 3.69
CA TYR A 20 -15.59 1.34 2.72
C TYR A 20 -14.23 1.00 3.34
N SER A 21 -14.12 -0.11 4.06
CA SER A 21 -12.80 -0.68 4.41
C SER A 21 -12.34 -1.59 3.27
N ILE A 22 -11.04 -1.56 2.94
CA ILE A 22 -10.47 -2.48 1.96
C ILE A 22 -10.56 -3.91 2.49
N THR A 23 -11.13 -4.80 1.67
CA THR A 23 -11.20 -6.22 1.99
C THR A 23 -9.86 -6.91 1.71
N MET A 24 -9.62 -8.06 2.33
CA MET A 24 -8.42 -8.88 2.06
C MET A 24 -8.26 -9.20 0.57
N ASP A 25 -9.36 -9.50 -0.13
CA ASP A 25 -9.31 -9.79 -1.57
C ASP A 25 -8.89 -8.57 -2.41
N GLN A 26 -9.40 -7.39 -2.06
CA GLN A 26 -9.03 -6.13 -2.72
C GLN A 26 -7.56 -5.80 -2.44
N PHE A 27 -7.12 -6.00 -1.20
CA PHE A 27 -5.72 -5.84 -0.81
C PHE A 27 -4.81 -6.77 -1.63
N MET A 28 -5.12 -8.06 -1.70
CA MET A 28 -4.32 -9.04 -2.45
C MET A 28 -4.24 -8.71 -3.94
N LYS A 29 -5.35 -8.28 -4.55
CA LYS A 29 -5.36 -7.78 -5.93
C LYS A 29 -4.51 -6.53 -6.10
N SER A 30 -4.51 -5.62 -5.13
CA SER A 30 -3.67 -4.41 -5.17
C SER A 30 -2.17 -4.74 -5.18
N LEU A 31 -1.76 -5.77 -4.42
CA LEU A 31 -0.37 -6.26 -4.43
C LEU A 31 0.02 -6.80 -5.81
N ASP A 32 -0.87 -7.55 -6.47
CA ASP A 32 -0.62 -8.08 -7.81
C ASP A 32 -0.51 -6.97 -8.86
N MET A 33 -1.35 -5.95 -8.76
CA MET A 33 -1.28 -4.77 -9.63
C MET A 33 0.06 -4.04 -9.47
N MET A 34 0.51 -3.80 -8.23
CA MET A 34 1.79 -3.16 -7.96
C MET A 34 2.97 -4.00 -8.46
N ARG A 35 2.94 -5.32 -8.23
CA ARG A 35 3.94 -6.26 -8.76
C ARG A 35 4.03 -6.14 -10.27
N ASN A 36 2.91 -6.34 -10.97
CA ASN A 36 2.87 -6.34 -12.44
C ASN A 36 3.35 -4.99 -13.03
N GLY A 37 2.97 -3.87 -12.41
CA GLY A 37 3.40 -2.53 -12.84
C GLY A 37 4.92 -2.29 -12.71
N CYS A 38 5.60 -3.01 -11.82
CA CYS A 38 7.04 -2.86 -11.59
C CYS A 38 7.89 -3.97 -12.23
N THR A 39 7.42 -5.22 -12.31
CA THR A 39 8.18 -6.34 -12.88
C THR A 39 8.57 -6.07 -14.33
N VAL A 40 7.71 -5.43 -15.13
CA VAL A 40 8.00 -5.06 -16.53
C VAL A 40 9.21 -4.13 -16.66
N LYS A 41 9.54 -3.35 -15.63
CA LYS A 41 10.69 -2.44 -15.61
C LYS A 41 11.98 -3.14 -15.19
N PHE A 42 11.88 -4.27 -14.51
CA PHE A 42 13.00 -5.03 -13.97
C PHE A 42 12.87 -6.53 -14.31
N PRO A 43 12.90 -6.89 -15.60
CA PRO A 43 12.62 -8.26 -16.06
C PRO A 43 13.68 -9.29 -15.64
N LYS A 44 14.81 -8.83 -15.09
CA LYS A 44 15.89 -9.69 -14.59
C LYS A 44 15.72 -10.12 -13.14
N VAL A 45 14.73 -9.56 -12.43
CA VAL A 45 14.43 -9.99 -11.06
C VAL A 45 13.74 -11.35 -11.13
N PRO A 46 14.29 -12.41 -10.49
CA PRO A 46 13.71 -13.73 -10.55
C PRO A 46 12.32 -13.77 -9.92
N VAL A 47 11.43 -14.59 -10.48
CA VAL A 47 10.03 -14.69 -10.02
C VAL A 47 9.98 -15.26 -8.60
N GLU A 48 10.86 -16.21 -8.31
CA GLU A 48 11.02 -16.84 -6.99
C GLU A 48 11.42 -15.83 -5.90
N ASP A 49 12.23 -14.83 -6.23
CA ASP A 49 12.62 -13.78 -5.29
C ASP A 49 11.43 -12.85 -5.00
N LEU A 50 10.61 -12.56 -6.01
CA LEU A 50 9.37 -11.79 -5.85
C LEU A 50 8.32 -12.56 -5.03
N ASP A 51 8.23 -13.88 -5.21
CA ASP A 51 7.31 -14.73 -4.46
C ASP A 51 7.73 -14.84 -2.99
N LYS A 52 9.03 -15.01 -2.70
CA LYS A 52 9.58 -14.91 -1.34
C LYS A 52 9.30 -13.53 -0.73
N PHE A 53 9.53 -12.47 -1.49
CA PHE A 53 9.30 -11.11 -0.99
C PHE A 53 7.83 -10.87 -0.63
N ARG A 54 6.89 -11.45 -1.39
CA ARG A 54 5.45 -11.37 -1.08
C ARG A 54 5.11 -11.99 0.28
N SER A 55 5.80 -13.05 0.69
CA SER A 55 5.61 -13.68 2.01
C SER A 55 6.42 -13.01 3.13
N GLY A 56 7.08 -11.88 2.84
CA GLY A 56 7.90 -11.14 3.81
C GLY A 56 9.33 -11.68 3.95
N VAL A 57 9.78 -12.56 3.05
CA VAL A 57 11.13 -13.11 3.06
C VAL A 57 12.01 -12.38 2.04
N LEU A 58 13.11 -11.80 2.49
CA LEU A 58 14.10 -11.21 1.58
C LEU A 58 14.91 -12.33 0.89
N PRO A 59 15.24 -12.18 -0.40
CA PRO A 59 16.09 -13.14 -1.09
C PRO A 59 17.52 -13.09 -0.55
N ASP A 60 18.22 -14.23 -0.62
CA ASP A 60 19.59 -14.37 -0.11
C ASP A 60 20.58 -13.44 -0.83
N ASN A 61 20.33 -13.16 -2.12
CA ASN A 61 21.15 -12.27 -2.93
C ASN A 61 20.33 -11.05 -3.40
N ILE A 62 20.42 -9.94 -2.66
CA ILE A 62 19.72 -8.70 -3.00
C ILE A 62 20.47 -7.96 -4.13
N THR A 63 20.02 -8.19 -5.37
CA THR A 63 20.56 -7.51 -6.55
C THR A 63 20.15 -6.04 -6.63
N LYS A 64 20.86 -5.25 -7.45
CA LYS A 64 20.50 -3.84 -7.73
C LYS A 64 19.10 -3.73 -8.33
N ASP A 65 18.76 -4.61 -9.26
CA ASP A 65 17.45 -4.62 -9.93
C ASP A 65 16.33 -4.92 -8.93
N PHE A 66 16.55 -5.83 -7.97
CA PHE A 66 15.60 -6.08 -6.89
C PHE A 66 15.38 -4.84 -6.01
N LYS A 67 16.44 -4.12 -5.64
CA LYS A 67 16.33 -2.84 -4.89
C LYS A 67 15.57 -1.77 -5.68
N CYS A 68 15.80 -1.70 -6.99
CA CYS A 68 15.06 -0.78 -7.85
C CYS A 68 13.59 -1.18 -8.02
N TYR A 69 13.30 -2.48 -8.04
CA TYR A 69 11.93 -3.01 -8.02
C TYR A 69 11.19 -2.60 -6.74
N THR A 70 11.78 -2.79 -5.55
CA THR A 70 11.13 -2.39 -4.29
C THR A 70 10.92 -0.88 -4.22
N LYS A 71 11.87 -0.09 -4.74
CA LYS A 71 11.70 1.36 -4.90
C LYS A 71 10.56 1.73 -5.84
N CYS A 72 10.38 1.01 -6.95
CA CYS A 72 9.24 1.19 -7.85
C CYS A 72 7.91 0.93 -7.14
N VAL A 73 7.81 -0.14 -6.36
CA VAL A 73 6.60 -0.47 -5.58
C VAL A 73 6.32 0.64 -4.56
N ALA A 74 7.34 1.11 -3.83
CA ALA A 74 7.19 2.24 -2.90
C ALA A 74 6.74 3.54 -3.60
N GLN A 75 7.20 3.77 -4.83
CA GLN A 75 6.77 4.90 -5.64
C GLN A 75 5.30 4.76 -6.08
N LEU A 76 4.87 3.57 -6.53
CA LEU A 76 3.48 3.29 -6.88
C LEU A 76 2.55 3.40 -5.67
N GLY A 77 2.99 2.91 -4.51
CA GLY A 77 2.28 3.06 -3.24
C GLY A 77 2.24 4.51 -2.72
N GLY A 78 2.89 5.46 -3.41
CA GLY A 78 2.80 6.88 -3.07
C GLY A 78 3.52 7.27 -1.77
N VAL A 79 4.41 6.43 -1.25
CA VAL A 79 5.06 6.65 0.06
C VAL A 79 6.39 7.42 -0.03
N LEU A 80 6.89 7.66 -1.24
CA LEU A 80 8.12 8.40 -1.45
C LEU A 80 7.91 9.93 -1.43
N THR A 81 8.92 10.66 -0.95
CA THR A 81 9.04 12.11 -1.14
C THR A 81 9.44 12.44 -2.58
N LYS A 82 9.41 13.72 -2.96
CA LYS A 82 9.92 14.16 -4.27
C LYS A 82 11.41 13.87 -4.47
N LYS A 83 12.17 13.71 -3.37
CA LYS A 83 13.59 13.34 -3.38
C LYS A 83 13.81 11.83 -3.48
N GLY A 84 12.74 11.02 -3.42
CA GLY A 84 12.82 9.57 -3.49
C GLY A 84 13.11 8.87 -2.16
N GLU A 85 12.98 9.58 -1.05
CA GLU A 85 13.09 9.04 0.32
C GLU A 85 11.73 8.54 0.81
N ILE A 86 11.70 7.55 1.71
CA ILE A 86 10.44 7.08 2.32
C ILE A 86 9.92 8.14 3.30
N SER A 87 8.63 8.46 3.23
CA SER A 87 7.96 9.37 4.17
C SER A 87 7.08 8.58 5.12
N VAL A 88 7.38 8.65 6.42
CA VAL A 88 6.56 8.03 7.49
C VAL A 88 5.13 8.51 7.43
N GLN A 89 4.92 9.83 7.34
CA GLN A 89 3.58 10.42 7.28
C GLN A 89 2.77 9.91 6.08
N LYS A 90 3.38 9.85 4.88
CA LYS A 90 2.70 9.31 3.70
C LYS A 90 2.43 7.81 3.84
N SER A 91 3.36 7.06 4.42
CA SER A 91 3.22 5.62 4.65
C SER A 91 2.05 5.31 5.58
N LEU A 92 1.94 6.04 6.70
CA LEU A 92 0.81 5.91 7.63
C LEU A 92 -0.52 6.30 6.98
N ALA A 93 -0.54 7.34 6.15
CA ALA A 93 -1.75 7.73 5.43
C ALA A 93 -2.17 6.67 4.40
N GLN A 94 -1.22 6.11 3.64
CA GLN A 94 -1.49 5.06 2.64
C GLN A 94 -1.86 3.73 3.27
N MET A 95 -1.35 3.43 4.48
CA MET A 95 -1.78 2.26 5.25
C MET A 95 -3.30 2.24 5.42
N LEU A 96 -3.91 3.37 5.79
CA LEU A 96 -5.36 3.45 5.99
C LEU A 96 -6.17 3.27 4.69
N ILE A 97 -5.54 3.46 3.53
CA ILE A 97 -6.17 3.38 2.22
C ILE A 97 -6.00 1.99 1.60
N ILE A 98 -4.81 1.40 1.69
CA ILE A 98 -4.45 0.18 0.95
C ILE A 98 -4.53 -1.07 1.82
N ILE A 99 -4.20 -0.94 3.11
CA ILE A 99 -4.07 -2.07 4.02
C ILE A 99 -5.45 -2.37 4.64
N PRO A 100 -5.83 -3.64 4.79
CA PRO A 100 -7.06 -4.04 5.46
C PRO A 100 -6.98 -3.74 6.96
N LYS A 101 -8.14 -3.43 7.58
CA LYS A 101 -8.22 -2.85 8.94
C LYS A 101 -7.56 -3.74 10.00
N GLU A 102 -7.64 -5.06 9.84
CA GLU A 102 -7.08 -6.04 10.78
C GLU A 102 -5.56 -5.98 10.86
N MET A 103 -4.89 -5.41 9.86
CA MET A 103 -3.43 -5.31 9.78
C MET A 103 -2.88 -3.91 10.13
N HIS A 104 -3.74 -2.92 10.37
CA HIS A 104 -3.33 -1.52 10.58
C HIS A 104 -2.37 -1.36 11.76
N GLU A 105 -2.65 -2.00 12.90
CA GLU A 105 -1.80 -1.87 14.09
C GLU A 105 -0.38 -2.40 13.84
N THR A 106 -0.28 -3.63 13.33
CA THR A 106 1.00 -4.27 13.02
C THR A 106 1.78 -3.49 11.95
N THR A 107 1.08 -2.98 10.93
CA THR A 107 1.70 -2.20 9.85
C THR A 107 2.19 -0.84 10.34
N GLY A 108 1.40 -0.16 11.18
CA GLY A 108 1.78 1.12 11.78
C GLY A 108 3.00 0.98 12.68
N ALA A 109 3.04 -0.06 13.50
CA ALA A 109 4.21 -0.39 14.32
C ALA A 109 5.46 -0.65 13.46
N ALA A 110 5.33 -1.41 12.37
CA ALA A 110 6.44 -1.69 11.46
C ALA A 110 6.96 -0.42 10.76
N ILE A 111 6.06 0.45 10.29
CA ILE A 111 6.43 1.73 9.66
C ILE A 111 7.28 2.58 10.63
N ASN A 112 6.84 2.69 11.88
CA ASN A 112 7.54 3.49 12.88
C ASN A 112 8.90 2.87 13.22
N ALA A 113 8.95 1.57 13.52
CA ALA A 113 10.18 0.88 13.88
C ALA A 113 11.25 0.93 12.77
N CYS A 114 10.85 0.81 11.51
CA CYS A 114 11.76 0.88 10.36
C CYS A 114 12.15 2.33 9.99
N SER A 115 11.48 3.34 10.53
CA SER A 115 11.87 4.75 10.34
C SER A 115 12.96 5.19 11.31
N GLU A 116 12.92 4.67 12.54
CA GLU A 116 13.88 4.98 13.60
C GLU A 116 15.22 4.30 13.35
N LYS A 117 15.18 3.08 12.79
CA LYS A 117 16.36 2.38 12.30
C LYS A 117 16.68 2.92 10.91
N ASN A 118 17.52 3.96 10.83
CA ASN A 118 18.07 4.44 9.55
C ASN A 118 18.59 3.26 8.72
N LEU A 119 17.82 2.87 7.69
CA LEU A 119 18.17 1.91 6.64
C LEU A 119 19.17 2.55 5.65
#